data_AF-A0A3D1SB62-F1
#
_entry.id   AF-A0A3D1SB62-F1
#
_cell.length_a   1.000
_cell.length_b   1.000
_cell.length_c   1.000
_cell.angle_alpha   90.00
_cell.angle_beta   90.00
_cell.angle_gamma   90.00
#
_symmetry.space_group_name_H-M   'P 1'
#
loop_
_entity.id
_entity.type
_entity.pdbx_description
1 polymer ?
#
loop_
_entity_poly.entity_id
_entity_poly.type
_entity_poly.pdbx_seq_one_letter_code
_entity_poly.pdbx_strand_id
1 'polypeptide(L)'
;VSNIMLVTVRERTKEIGIRRALGATPSNIIGQVLTESIVLTVLAGIGGIVLGVGLLSAIGVALSQGDQFFKDPQIGFGMAVGSLTILLVIGTFAGFIPAQRA
;
A
#
# COMPACT_ATOMS: atom_id res chain seq x y z
N VAL A 1 5.57 -5.39 -0.11
CA VAL A 1 4.78 -5.64 1.13
C VAL A 1 4.99 -7.07 1.66
N SER A 2 4.69 -8.13 0.89
CA SER A 2 4.71 -9.52 1.40
C SER A 2 6.02 -9.95 2.09
N ASN A 3 7.18 -9.80 1.43
CA ASN A 3 8.48 -10.17 2.01
C ASN A 3 8.82 -9.40 3.28
N ILE A 4 8.58 -8.08 3.28
CA ILE A 4 8.85 -7.22 4.45
C ILE A 4 7.94 -7.62 5.61
N MET A 5 6.63 -7.80 5.36
CA MET A 5 5.70 -8.25 6.39
C MET A 5 6.06 -9.61 6.97
N LEU A 6 6.57 -10.53 6.14
CA LEU A 6 7.07 -11.83 6.61
C LEU A 6 8.25 -11.69 7.59
N VAL A 7 9.15 -10.73 7.34
CA VAL A 7 10.27 -10.42 8.25
C VAL A 7 9.76 -9.77 9.52
N THR A 8 8.89 -8.77 9.42
CA THR A 8 8.31 -8.07 10.58
C THR A 8 7.55 -9.01 11.51
N VAL A 9 6.77 -9.94 10.96
CA VAL A 9 6.08 -10.98 11.75
C VAL A 9 7.10 -11.87 12.48
N ARG A 10 8.20 -12.25 11.83
CA ARG A 10 9.26 -13.04 12.44
C ARG A 10 9.95 -12.30 13.59
N GLU A 11 10.25 -11.01 13.41
CA GLU A 11 10.85 -10.17 14.45
C GLU A 11 9.91 -10.02 15.67
N ARG A 12 8.60 -9.97 15.46
CA ARG A 12 7.57 -9.84 16.52
C ARG A 12 7.02 -11.18 17.02
N THR A 13 7.59 -12.33 16.64
CA THR A 13 7.07 -13.67 17.01
C THR A 13 6.92 -13.84 18.53
N LYS A 14 7.87 -13.30 19.32
CA LYS A 14 7.84 -13.40 20.78
C LYS A 14 6.66 -12.64 21.39
N GLU A 15 6.33 -11.47 20.86
CA GLU A 15 5.18 -10.68 21.29
C GLU A 15 3.85 -11.36 20.93
N ILE A 16 3.77 -11.91 19.72
CA ILE A 16 2.59 -12.67 19.25
C ILE A 16 2.37 -13.91 20.14
N GLY A 17 3.45 -14.63 20.48
CA GLY A 17 3.42 -15.78 21.38
C GLY A 17 2.88 -15.42 22.77
N ILE A 18 3.29 -14.28 23.34
CA ILE A 18 2.79 -13.80 24.63
C ILE A 18 1.29 -13.46 24.53
N ARG A 19 0.85 -12.77 23.45
CA ARG A 19 -0.58 -12.47 23.24
C ARG A 19 -1.42 -13.72 23.11
N ARG A 20 -0.94 -14.74 22.40
CA ARG A 20 -1.62 -16.04 22.27
C ARG A 20 -1.70 -16.79 23.60
N ALA A 21 -0.65 -16.73 24.41
CA ALA A 21 -0.66 -17.32 25.76
C ALA A 21 -1.66 -16.63 26.72
N LEU A 22 -1.92 -15.34 26.50
CA LEU A 22 -2.95 -14.56 27.22
C LEU A 22 -4.38 -14.76 26.68
N GLY A 23 -4.56 -15.61 25.66
CA GLY A 23 -5.89 -15.96 25.12
C GLY A 23 -6.28 -15.26 23.82
N ALA A 24 -5.37 -14.54 23.15
CA ALA A 24 -5.67 -14.00 21.82
C ALA A 24 -5.88 -15.13 20.81
N THR A 25 -7.02 -15.11 20.11
CA THR A 25 -7.31 -16.08 19.05
C THR A 25 -6.38 -15.86 17.84
N PRO A 26 -6.00 -16.93 17.10
CA PRO A 26 -5.20 -16.78 15.89
C PRO A 26 -5.82 -15.82 14.87
N SER A 27 -7.15 -15.81 14.75
CA SER A 27 -7.89 -14.90 13.87
C SER A 27 -7.68 -13.42 14.24
N ASN A 28 -7.54 -13.09 15.53
CA ASN A 28 -7.27 -11.72 15.95
C ASN A 28 -5.86 -11.26 15.52
N ILE A 29 -4.87 -12.15 15.59
CA ILE A 29 -3.50 -11.86 15.15
C ILE A 29 -3.45 -11.70 13.62
N ILE A 30 -4.07 -12.62 12.89
CA ILE A 30 -4.15 -12.56 11.42
C ILE A 30 -4.85 -11.26 10.99
N GLY A 31 -5.96 -10.90 11.63
CA GLY A 31 -6.70 -9.66 11.36
C GLY A 31 -5.87 -8.41 11.64
N GLN A 32 -5.07 -8.41 12.72
CA GLN A 32 -4.16 -7.32 13.04
C GLN A 32 -3.10 -7.12 11.96
N VAL A 33 -2.42 -8.21 11.55
CA VAL A 33 -1.36 -8.16 10.53
C VAL A 33 -1.92 -7.78 9.16
N LEU A 34 -3.12 -8.26 8.82
CA LEU A 34 -3.81 -7.88 7.60
C LEU A 34 -4.16 -6.39 7.60
N THR A 35 -4.66 -5.87 8.73
CA THR A 35 -4.98 -4.45 8.87
C THR A 35 -3.73 -3.58 8.76
N GLU A 36 -2.61 -3.97 9.37
CA GLU A 36 -1.31 -3.28 9.22
C GLU A 36 -0.88 -3.23 7.74
N SER A 37 -1.03 -4.36 7.04
CA SER A 37 -0.72 -4.45 5.60
C SER A 37 -1.62 -3.54 4.74
N ILE A 38 -2.93 -3.51 5.02
CA ILE A 38 -3.90 -2.67 4.29
C ILE A 38 -3.60 -1.19 4.55
N VAL A 39 -3.37 -0.80 5.80
CA VAL A 39 -3.04 0.59 6.16
C VAL A 39 -1.78 1.06 5.43
N LEU A 40 -0.72 0.25 5.44
CA LEU A 40 0.51 0.55 4.70
C LEU A 40 0.26 0.68 3.19
N THR A 41 -0.57 -0.20 2.63
CA THR A 41 -0.95 -0.20 1.21
C THR A 41 -1.72 1.06 0.83
N VAL A 42 -2.69 1.47 1.66
CA VAL A 42 -3.49 2.69 1.45
C VAL A 42 -2.61 3.94 1.53
N LEU A 43 -1.76 4.03 2.57
CA LEU A 43 -0.86 5.17 2.73
C LEU A 43 0.11 5.28 1.55
N ALA A 44 0.67 4.16 1.10
CA ALA A 44 1.53 4.12 -0.08
C ALA A 44 0.78 4.49 -1.36
N GLY A 45 -0.47 4.03 -1.53
CA GLY A 45 -1.31 4.34 -2.68
C GLY A 45 -1.66 5.83 -2.78
N ILE A 46 -2.10 6.43 -1.67
CA ILE A 46 -2.40 7.87 -1.60
C ILE A 46 -1.12 8.68 -1.84
N GLY A 47 -0.03 8.33 -1.15
CA GLY A 47 1.28 8.97 -1.35
C GLY A 47 1.76 8.88 -2.79
N GLY A 48 1.60 7.71 -3.43
CA GLY A 48 1.95 7.49 -4.83
C GLY A 48 1.15 8.35 -5.80
N ILE A 49 -0.16 8.54 -5.56
CA ILE A 49 -0.99 9.43 -6.39
C ILE A 49 -0.58 10.89 -6.22
N VAL A 50 -0.39 11.35 -4.97
CA VAL A 50 0.03 12.74 -4.70
C VAL A 50 1.38 13.03 -5.35
N LEU A 51 2.35 12.13 -5.19
CA LEU A 51 3.66 12.27 -5.82
C LEU A 51 3.57 12.18 -7.35
N GLY A 52 2.78 11.26 -7.89
CA GLY A 52 2.59 11.11 -9.34
C GLY A 52 2.01 12.37 -9.98
N VAL A 53 0.92 12.90 -9.41
CA VAL A 53 0.31 14.17 -9.86
C VAL A 53 1.29 15.34 -9.70
N GLY A 54 2.02 15.41 -8.59
CA GLY A 54 3.03 16.45 -8.36
C GLY A 54 4.16 16.41 -9.39
N LEU A 55 4.66 15.22 -9.72
CA LEU A 55 5.67 15.00 -10.77
C LEU A 55 5.15 15.40 -12.15
N LEU A 56 3.93 14.98 -12.51
CA LEU A 56 3.29 15.35 -13.77
C LEU A 56 3.14 16.88 -13.90
N SER A 57 2.73 17.55 -12.82
CA SER A 57 2.65 19.01 -12.78
C SER A 57 4.01 19.68 -12.94
N ALA A 58 5.06 19.19 -12.27
CA ALA A 58 6.40 19.74 -12.36
C ALA A 58 6.99 19.59 -13.77
N ILE A 59 6.78 18.42 -14.38
CA ILE A 59 7.20 18.12 -15.76
C ILE A 59 6.43 19.01 -16.75
N GLY A 60 5.11 19.19 -16.56
CA GLY A 60 4.30 20.07 -17.40
C GLY A 60 4.78 21.53 -17.41
N VAL A 61 5.21 22.06 -16.25
CA VAL A 61 5.83 23.40 -16.17
C VAL A 61 7.16 23.43 -16.92
N ALA A 62 8.00 22.41 -16.79
CA ALA A 62 9.31 22.34 -17.44
C ALA A 62 9.24 22.20 -18.97
N LEU A 63 8.24 21.47 -19.50
CA LEU A 63 8.04 21.24 -20.94
C LEU A 63 7.12 22.26 -21.62
N SER A 64 6.66 23.28 -20.91
CA SER A 64 5.77 24.34 -21.43
C SER A 64 6.31 25.14 -22.64
N GLN A 65 7.56 24.91 -23.06
CA GLN A 65 8.19 25.51 -24.24
C GLN A 65 8.23 24.61 -25.49
N GLY A 66 7.80 23.34 -25.40
CA GLY A 66 7.77 22.38 -26.52
C GLY A 66 6.34 21.99 -26.92
N ASP A 67 6.17 21.52 -28.16
CA ASP A 67 4.93 21.17 -28.87
C ASP A 67 3.66 20.87 -28.04
N GLN A 68 2.52 21.35 -28.55
CA GLN A 68 1.18 21.29 -27.93
C GLN A 68 0.65 19.89 -27.58
N PHE A 69 1.37 18.82 -27.92
CA PHE A 69 1.00 17.44 -27.63
C PHE A 69 1.12 17.08 -26.13
N PHE A 70 1.97 17.79 -25.37
CA PHE A 70 2.22 17.52 -23.94
C PHE A 70 1.51 18.49 -22.99
N LYS A 71 0.56 19.29 -23.48
CA LYS A 71 0.13 20.50 -22.78
C LYS A 71 -0.72 20.30 -21.52
N ASP A 72 -1.20 19.08 -21.22
CA ASP A 72 -1.91 18.79 -19.98
C ASP A 72 -1.84 17.28 -19.63
N PRO A 73 -0.76 16.77 -19.02
CA PRO A 73 -0.70 15.38 -18.60
C PRO A 73 -1.52 15.22 -17.30
N GLN A 74 -2.85 15.19 -17.45
CA GLN A 74 -3.80 15.10 -16.35
C GLN A 74 -4.19 13.66 -16.07
N ILE A 75 -4.08 13.25 -14.80
CA ILE A 75 -4.64 11.99 -14.32
C ILE A 75 -6.14 12.22 -14.08
N GLY A 76 -6.98 11.57 -14.89
CA GLY A 76 -8.42 11.57 -14.63
C GLY A 76 -8.75 10.90 -13.30
N PHE A 77 -9.75 11.43 -12.58
CA PHE A 77 -10.20 10.89 -11.29
C PHE A 77 -10.52 9.38 -11.35
N GLY A 78 -11.09 8.91 -12.47
CA GLY A 78 -11.37 7.49 -12.69
C GLY A 78 -10.11 6.61 -12.73
N MET A 79 -9.00 7.10 -13.30
CA MET A 79 -7.73 6.37 -13.30
C MET A 79 -7.09 6.34 -11.91
N ALA A 80 -7.19 7.45 -11.16
CA ALA A 80 -6.73 7.50 -9.78
C ALA A 80 -7.47 6.47 -8.90
N VAL A 81 -8.81 6.44 -8.96
CA VAL A 81 -9.61 5.46 -8.21
C VAL A 81 -9.36 4.02 -8.69
N GLY A 82 -9.26 3.81 -10.02
CA GLY A 82 -9.01 2.48 -10.59
C GLY A 82 -7.66 1.91 -10.15
N SER A 83 -6.60 2.71 -10.23
CA SER A 83 -5.25 2.31 -9.79
C SER A 83 -5.19 2.05 -8.28
N LEU A 84 -5.82 2.88 -7.45
CA LEU A 84 -5.94 2.65 -6.00
C LEU A 84 -6.65 1.34 -5.70
N THR A 85 -7.73 1.04 -6.42
CA THR A 85 -8.52 -0.19 -6.24
C THR A 85 -7.68 -1.43 -6.57
N ILE A 86 -6.99 -1.41 -7.71
CA ILE A 86 -6.09 -2.49 -8.12
C ILE A 86 -4.97 -2.69 -7.09
N LEU A 87 -4.37 -1.58 -6.63
CA LEU A 87 -3.30 -1.60 -5.64
C LEU A 87 -3.79 -2.15 -4.29
N LEU A 88 -5.01 -1.81 -3.87
CA LEU A 88 -5.65 -2.36 -2.67
C LEU A 88 -5.88 -3.86 -2.78
N VAL A 89 -6.41 -4.34 -3.92
CA VAL A 89 -6.63 -5.77 -4.16
C VAL A 89 -5.30 -6.52 -4.07
N ILE A 90 -4.31 -6.10 -4.85
CA ILE A 90 -2.99 -6.76 -4.89
C ILE A 90 -2.29 -6.68 -3.53
N GLY A 91 -2.31 -5.52 -2.86
CA GLY A 91 -1.69 -5.31 -1.56
C GLY A 91 -2.32 -6.18 -0.46
N THR A 92 -3.65 -6.35 -0.49
CA THR A 92 -4.37 -7.23 0.43
C THR A 92 -4.00 -8.69 0.19
N PHE A 93 -4.00 -9.16 -1.06
CA PHE A 93 -3.57 -10.52 -1.41
C PHE A 93 -2.12 -10.78 -1.00
N ALA A 94 -1.22 -9.81 -1.22
CA ALA A 94 0.18 -9.90 -0.85
C ALA A 94 0.39 -9.93 0.68
N GLY A 95 -0.44 -9.21 1.44
CA GLY A 95 -0.42 -9.18 2.91
C GLY A 95 -1.08 -10.38 3.57
N PHE A 96 -1.94 -11.11 2.86
CA PHE A 96 -2.65 -12.27 3.40
C PHE A 96 -1.71 -13.46 3.71
N ILE A 97 -0.75 -13.74 2.83
CA ILE A 97 0.23 -14.83 3.01
C ILE A 97 1.05 -14.67 4.31
N PRO A 98 1.69 -13.52 4.61
CA PRO A 98 2.39 -13.33 5.87
C PRO A 98 1.45 -13.27 7.07
N ALA A 99 0.22 -12.75 6.91
CA ALA A 99 -0.77 -12.71 7.99
C ALA A 99 -1.14 -14.12 8.48
N GLN A 100 -1.31 -15.08 7.57
CA GLN A 100 -1.55 -16.49 7.95
C GLN A 100 -0.36 -17.16 8.65
N ARG A 101 0.84 -16.61 8.52
CA ARG A 101 2.08 -17.13 9.13
C ARG A 101 2.41 -16.48 10.48
N ALA A 102 1.61 -15.50 10.92
CA ALA A 102 1.71 -14.85 12.24
C ALA A 102 1.00 -15.66 13.32
#